data_AF-A0A373NHL7-F1
#
_entry.id   AF-A0A373NHL7-F1
#
_cell.length_a   1.000
_cell.length_b   1.000
_cell.length_c   1.000
_cell.angle_alpha   90.00
_cell.angle_beta   90.00
_cell.angle_gamma   90.00
#
_symmetry.space_group_name_H-M   'P 1'
#
loop_
_entity.id
_entity.type
_entity.pdbx_description
1 polymer ?
#
loop_
_entity_poly.entity_id
_entity_poly.type
_entity_poly.pdbx_seq_one_letter_code
_entity_poly.pdbx_strand_id
1 'polypeptide(L)'
;MKVTEELLQKADQIQNFSDGIIMPDGDYRLIEENGHLQTMMALLPYPEKEIWKMIPENDSALFWMIERTGCVLTDYNSTVGMAMTPEQKEVFDALVKHGIISPEYFDITKQRQKMREQAK
;
A
#
# COMPACT_ATOMS: atom_id res chain seq x y z
N MET A 1 -0.38 -12.48 3.23
CA MET A 1 -0.14 -13.33 4.43
C MET A 1 -0.77 -12.63 5.62
N LYS A 2 -1.36 -13.38 6.55
CA LYS A 2 -1.86 -12.77 7.79
C LYS A 2 -0.70 -12.36 8.68
N VAL A 3 -0.77 -11.15 9.21
CA VAL A 3 0.20 -10.65 10.18
C VAL A 3 -0.16 -11.22 11.54
N THR A 4 0.71 -12.07 12.07
CA THR A 4 0.55 -12.69 13.39
C THR A 4 1.65 -12.21 14.33
N GLU A 5 1.42 -12.31 15.63
CA GLU A 5 2.43 -11.95 16.64
C GLU A 5 3.73 -12.75 16.47
N GLU A 6 3.64 -14.05 16.13
CA GLU A 6 4.80 -14.90 15.84
C GLU A 6 5.61 -14.42 14.62
N LEU A 7 4.93 -13.88 13.60
CA LEU A 7 5.59 -13.31 12.43
C LEU A 7 6.28 -11.99 12.80
N LEU A 8 5.61 -11.12 13.56
CA LEU A 8 6.14 -9.82 13.99
C LEU A 8 7.40 -9.98 14.85
N GLN A 9 7.44 -10.97 15.73
CA GLN A 9 8.62 -11.30 16.55
C GLN A 9 9.84 -11.74 15.73
N LYS A 10 9.66 -12.13 14.47
CA LYS A 10 10.71 -12.56 13.56
C LYS A 10 10.91 -11.58 12.39
N ALA A 11 10.27 -10.40 12.44
CA ALA A 11 10.32 -9.43 11.35
C ALA A 11 11.74 -8.96 11.06
N ASP A 12 12.62 -8.90 12.07
CA ASP A 12 14.04 -8.56 11.95
C ASP A 12 14.87 -9.58 11.18
N GLN A 13 14.40 -10.82 11.08
CA GLN A 13 15.02 -11.91 10.31
C GLN A 13 14.54 -11.93 8.86
N ILE A 14 13.48 -11.19 8.53
CA ILE A 14 12.93 -11.12 7.19
C ILE A 14 13.46 -9.84 6.54
N GLN A 15 14.19 -10.03 5.44
CA GLN A 15 14.77 -8.90 4.70
C GLN A 15 13.67 -7.92 4.28
N ASN A 16 13.87 -6.64 4.62
CA ASN A 16 13.00 -5.52 4.25
C ASN A 16 11.53 -5.74 4.63
N PHE A 17 11.24 -6.32 5.82
CA PHE A 17 9.87 -6.57 6.24
C PHE A 17 8.98 -5.33 6.33
N SER A 18 9.58 -4.14 6.49
CA SER A 18 8.88 -2.85 6.47
C SER A 18 8.34 -2.46 5.09
N ASP A 19 8.93 -3.00 4.03
CA ASP A 19 8.67 -2.64 2.65
C ASP A 19 7.60 -3.57 2.05
N GLY A 20 6.36 -3.09 2.04
CA GLY A 20 5.21 -3.94 1.74
C GLY A 20 3.94 -3.18 1.39
N ILE A 21 2.86 -3.95 1.27
CA ILE A 21 1.50 -3.46 1.08
C ILE A 21 0.54 -4.18 2.03
N ILE A 22 -0.36 -3.42 2.64
CA ILE A 22 -1.51 -3.93 3.39
C ILE A 22 -2.73 -3.91 2.47
N MET A 23 -3.21 -5.10 2.13
CA MET A 23 -4.41 -5.33 1.34
C MET A 23 -5.66 -4.83 2.08
N PRO A 24 -6.77 -4.53 1.38
CA PRO A 24 -8.02 -4.06 2.02
C PRO A 24 -8.58 -4.98 3.11
N ASP A 25 -8.30 -6.28 3.04
CA ASP A 25 -8.72 -7.32 3.97
C ASP A 25 -7.68 -7.61 5.09
N GLY A 26 -6.67 -6.75 5.23
CA GLY A 26 -5.61 -6.87 6.23
C GLY A 26 -4.58 -7.96 5.90
N ASP A 27 -4.56 -8.52 4.70
CA ASP A 27 -3.41 -9.32 4.28
C ASP A 27 -2.20 -8.43 4.04
N TYR A 28 -1.03 -8.84 4.54
CA TYR A 28 0.24 -8.15 4.27
C TYR A 28 1.03 -8.89 3.19
N ARG A 29 1.62 -8.14 2.27
CA ARG A 29 2.51 -8.66 1.23
C ARG A 29 3.77 -7.81 1.20
N LEU A 30 4.93 -8.46 1.22
CA LEU A 30 6.18 -7.76 0.99
C LEU A 30 6.25 -7.33 -0.48
N ILE A 31 6.94 -6.22 -0.74
CA ILE A 31 7.24 -5.86 -2.12
C ILE A 31 8.15 -6.91 -2.75
N GLU A 32 7.97 -7.13 -4.05
CA GLU A 32 8.92 -7.91 -4.84
C GLU A 32 10.06 -7.01 -5.34
N GLU A 33 11.07 -7.57 -6.01
CA GLU A 33 12.29 -6.86 -6.46
C GLU A 33 12.03 -5.58 -7.28
N ASN A 34 10.84 -5.43 -7.84
CA ASN A 34 10.45 -4.31 -8.69
C ASN A 34 9.80 -3.12 -7.95
N GLY A 35 9.56 -3.20 -6.63
CA GLY A 35 9.00 -2.10 -5.82
C GLY A 35 7.48 -2.07 -5.69
N HIS A 36 6.94 -1.08 -4.95
CA HIS A 36 5.49 -1.00 -4.63
C HIS A 36 4.59 -0.87 -5.85
N LEU A 37 4.98 -0.05 -6.84
CA LEU A 37 4.13 0.22 -7.99
C LEU A 37 3.88 -1.07 -8.80
N GLN A 38 4.94 -1.80 -9.10
CA GLN A 38 4.89 -3.07 -9.83
C GLN A 38 4.17 -4.15 -9.01
N THR A 39 4.40 -4.19 -7.70
CA THR A 39 3.68 -5.09 -6.79
C THR A 39 2.17 -4.84 -6.85
N MET A 40 1.72 -3.58 -6.85
CA MET A 40 0.30 -3.24 -7.01
C MET A 40 -0.22 -3.52 -8.43
N MET A 41 0.59 -3.30 -9.47
CA MET A 41 0.19 -3.59 -10.86
C MET A 41 -0.10 -5.08 -11.05
N ALA A 42 0.68 -5.95 -10.41
CA ALA A 42 0.47 -7.41 -10.43
C ALA A 42 -0.85 -7.85 -9.75
N LEU A 43 -1.50 -6.99 -8.97
CA LEU A 43 -2.81 -7.28 -8.36
C LEU A 43 -3.98 -7.08 -9.34
N LEU A 44 -3.77 -6.31 -10.41
CA LEU A 44 -4.83 -6.01 -11.36
C LEU A 44 -4.93 -7.13 -12.42
N PRO A 45 -6.12 -7.43 -12.94
CA PRO A 45 -6.33 -8.47 -13.95
C PRO A 45 -5.94 -8.00 -15.36
N TYR A 46 -4.91 -7.16 -15.47
CA TYR A 46 -4.46 -6.54 -16.72
C TYR A 46 -2.94 -6.66 -16.84
N PRO A 47 -2.41 -6.85 -18.07
CA PRO A 47 -0.98 -6.73 -18.31
C PRO A 47 -0.50 -5.31 -17.98
N GLU A 48 0.73 -5.18 -17.47
CA GLU A 48 1.35 -3.89 -17.09
C GLU A 48 1.21 -2.82 -18.18
N LYS A 49 1.48 -3.18 -19.45
CA LYS A 49 1.35 -2.27 -20.60
C LYS A 49 -0.05 -1.68 -20.79
N GLU A 50 -1.09 -2.39 -20.36
CA GLU A 50 -2.48 -1.90 -20.44
C GLU A 50 -2.80 -1.04 -19.24
N ILE A 51 -2.26 -1.36 -18.06
CA ILE A 51 -2.39 -0.52 -16.85
C ILE A 51 -1.79 0.86 -17.11
N TRP A 52 -0.61 0.94 -17.72
CA TRP A 52 0.03 2.22 -18.06
C TRP A 52 -0.84 3.13 -18.94
N LYS A 53 -1.66 2.56 -19.83
CA LYS A 53 -2.60 3.33 -20.67
C LYS A 53 -3.84 3.81 -19.91
N MET A 54 -4.17 3.19 -18.77
CA MET A 54 -5.31 3.56 -17.94
C MET A 54 -4.98 4.68 -16.95
N ILE A 55 -3.70 4.90 -16.65
CA ILE A 55 -3.24 5.96 -15.75
C ILE A 55 -3.33 7.30 -16.51
N PRO A 56 -4.06 8.30 -16.00
CA PRO A 56 -4.12 9.63 -16.61
C PRO A 56 -2.74 10.31 -16.61
N GLU A 57 -2.38 10.98 -17.71
CA GLU A 57 -1.07 11.64 -17.86
C GLU A 57 -0.80 12.72 -16.81
N ASN A 58 -1.85 13.37 -16.30
CA ASN A 58 -1.78 14.42 -15.28
C ASN A 58 -1.93 13.89 -13.84
N ASP A 59 -1.81 12.58 -13.64
CA ASP A 59 -1.97 11.94 -12.34
C ASP A 59 -0.72 11.17 -11.90
N SER A 60 -0.57 11.00 -10.59
CA SER A 60 0.48 10.15 -10.02
C SER A 60 0.11 8.69 -10.21
N ALA A 61 0.94 7.94 -10.93
CA ALA A 61 0.78 6.50 -11.10
C ALA A 61 0.63 5.77 -9.76
N LEU A 62 1.43 6.14 -8.75
CA LEU A 62 1.36 5.55 -7.41
C LEU A 62 0.00 5.80 -6.75
N PHE A 63 -0.48 7.04 -6.77
CA PHE A 63 -1.73 7.42 -6.12
C PHE A 63 -2.95 6.86 -6.84
N TRP A 64 -2.87 6.79 -8.17
CA TRP A 64 -3.87 6.11 -8.98
C TRP A 64 -3.93 4.62 -8.66
N MET A 65 -2.78 3.95 -8.51
CA MET A 65 -2.71 2.54 -8.13
C MET A 65 -3.24 2.29 -6.71
N ILE A 66 -2.92 3.15 -5.75
CA ILE A 66 -3.49 3.11 -4.38
C ILE A 66 -5.02 3.16 -4.43
N GLU A 67 -5.58 4.10 -5.20
CA GLU A 67 -7.03 4.22 -5.34
C GLU A 67 -7.67 2.99 -6.00
N ARG A 68 -7.04 2.42 -7.02
CA ARG A 68 -7.57 1.27 -7.77
C ARG A 68 -7.51 -0.03 -7.00
N THR A 69 -6.47 -0.21 -6.18
CA THR A 69 -6.24 -1.45 -5.42
C THR A 69 -6.79 -1.36 -4.00
N GLY A 70 -6.98 -0.15 -3.48
CA GLY A 70 -7.32 0.09 -2.07
C GLY A 70 -6.19 -0.26 -1.10
N CYS A 71 -4.98 -0.54 -1.57
CA CYS A 71 -3.87 -0.95 -0.72
C CYS A 71 -3.27 0.24 0.05
N VAL A 72 -2.69 -0.06 1.21
CA VAL A 72 -1.81 0.85 1.94
C VAL A 72 -0.37 0.41 1.69
N LEU A 73 0.50 1.32 1.25
CA LEU A 73 1.93 1.05 1.08
C LEU A 73 2.64 1.32 2.39
N THR A 74 3.48 0.39 2.79
CA THR A 74 4.35 0.52 3.95
C THR A 74 5.80 0.62 3.50
N ASP A 75 6.53 1.51 4.16
CA ASP A 75 7.97 1.62 4.15
C ASP A 75 8.40 1.97 5.58
N TYR A 76 9.67 1.78 5.91
CA TYR A 76 10.24 2.10 7.22
C TYR A 76 9.94 3.55 7.62
N ASN A 77 10.10 4.49 6.68
CA ASN A 77 9.98 5.92 6.96
C ASN A 77 8.55 6.46 6.81
N SER A 78 7.76 5.89 5.91
CA SER A 78 6.46 6.45 5.56
C SER A 78 5.47 5.38 5.15
N THR A 79 4.22 5.57 5.55
CA THR A 79 3.10 4.77 5.07
C THR A 79 2.14 5.66 4.30
N VAL A 80 1.66 5.23 3.14
CA VAL A 80 0.74 6.03 2.30
C VAL A 80 -0.44 5.19 1.83
N GLY A 81 -1.64 5.77 1.85
CA GLY A 81 -2.84 5.11 1.40
C GLY A 81 -4.05 6.04 1.40
N MET A 82 -5.20 5.50 1.04
CA MET A 82 -6.50 6.13 1.35
C MET A 82 -6.98 5.70 2.73
N ALA A 83 -7.99 6.38 3.27
CA ALA A 83 -8.60 6.07 4.56
C ALA A 83 -8.71 4.56 4.78
N MET A 84 -7.98 4.07 5.79
CA MET A 84 -7.81 2.64 6.04
C MET A 84 -9.14 1.95 6.33
N THR A 85 -9.27 0.71 5.91
CA THR A 85 -10.26 -0.22 6.47
C THR A 85 -9.90 -0.58 7.92
N PRO A 86 -10.85 -1.07 8.74
CA PRO A 86 -10.55 -1.59 10.06
C PRO A 86 -9.45 -2.66 10.05
N GLU A 87 -9.49 -3.56 9.07
CA GLU A 87 -8.53 -4.65 8.89
C GLU A 87 -7.14 -4.11 8.55
N GLN A 88 -7.05 -3.08 7.70
CA GLN A 88 -5.78 -2.41 7.40
C GLN A 88 -5.22 -1.69 8.63
N LYS A 89 -6.09 -1.06 9.42
CA LYS A 89 -5.69 -0.33 10.63
C LYS A 89 -5.11 -1.26 11.69
N GLU A 90 -5.70 -2.44 11.87
CA GLU A 90 -5.19 -3.45 12.80
C GLU A 90 -3.75 -3.87 12.44
N VAL A 91 -3.50 -4.14 11.16
CA VAL A 91 -2.17 -4.52 10.67
C VAL A 91 -1.19 -3.36 10.81
N PHE A 92 -1.57 -2.15 10.39
CA PHE A 92 -0.75 -0.96 10.52
C PHE A 92 -0.34 -0.72 11.98
N ASP A 93 -1.29 -0.79 12.90
CA ASP A 93 -1.02 -0.60 14.34
C ASP A 93 -0.09 -1.67 14.88
N ALA A 94 -0.22 -2.92 14.43
CA ALA A 94 0.68 -4.00 14.82
C ALA A 94 2.11 -3.75 14.32
N LEU A 95 2.29 -3.32 13.06
CA LEU A 95 3.60 -3.00 12.50
C LEU A 95 4.25 -1.82 13.22
N VAL A 96 3.49 -0.76 13.51
CA VAL A 96 3.95 0.41 14.27
C VAL A 96 4.34 0.03 15.70
N LYS A 97 3.50 -0.74 16.40
CA LYS A 97 3.74 -1.17 17.78
C LYS A 97 5.04 -1.95 17.93
N HIS A 98 5.40 -2.75 16.92
CA HIS A 98 6.64 -3.52 16.88
C HIS A 98 7.83 -2.74 16.29
N GLY A 99 7.65 -1.46 15.95
CA GLY A 99 8.72 -0.60 15.43
C GLY A 99 9.21 -0.96 14.03
N ILE A 100 8.37 -1.68 13.26
CA ILE A 100 8.70 -2.12 11.89
C ILE A 100 8.55 -0.95 10.91
N ILE A 101 7.54 -0.11 11.12
CA ILE A 101 7.26 1.08 10.29
C ILE A 101 7.00 2.30 11.18
N SER A 102 7.23 3.48 10.61
CA SER A 102 6.86 4.76 11.22
C SER A 102 5.35 4.88 11.45
N PRO A 103 4.90 5.54 12.54
CA PRO A 103 3.49 5.88 12.74
C PRO A 103 2.99 6.95 11.76
N GLU A 104 3.87 7.56 10.96
CA GLU A 104 3.49 8.57 9.96
C GLU A 104 2.67 7.94 8.84
N TYR A 105 1.48 8.51 8.64
CA TYR A 105 0.53 8.07 7.64
C TYR A 105 0.08 9.21 6.73
N PHE A 106 0.36 9.07 5.44
CA PHE A 106 -0.06 10.00 4.40
C PHE A 106 -1.39 9.57 3.80
N ASP A 107 -2.49 10.15 4.30
CA ASP A 107 -3.84 9.93 3.76
C ASP A 107 -4.08 10.78 2.51
N ILE A 108 -4.20 10.12 1.36
CA ILE A 108 -4.45 10.78 0.07
C ILE A 108 -5.95 10.88 -0.31
N THR A 109 -6.87 10.49 0.57
CA THR A 109 -8.32 10.38 0.26
C THR A 109 -8.89 11.68 -0.32
N LYS A 110 -8.61 12.82 0.34
CA LYS A 110 -9.10 14.13 -0.11
C LYS A 110 -8.46 14.56 -1.43
N GLN A 111 -7.19 14.21 -1.65
CA GLN A 111 -6.51 14.47 -2.91
C GLN A 111 -7.16 13.67 -4.04
N ARG A 112 -7.42 12.36 -3.82
CA ARG A 112 -8.10 11.51 -4.81
C ARG A 112 -9.52 11.97 -5.12
N GLN A 113 -10.28 12.39 -4.10
CA GLN A 113 -11.62 12.96 -4.28
C GLN A 113 -11.60 14.17 -5.23
N LYS A 114 -10.70 15.13 -5.01
CA LYS A 114 -10.56 16.31 -5.88
C LYS A 114 -10.18 15.94 -7.32
N MET A 115 -9.28 14.98 -7.52
CA MET A 115 -8.90 14.51 -8.87
C MET A 115 -10.11 13.95 -9.63
N ARG A 116 -10.97 13.17 -8.97
CA ARG A 116 -12.20 12.64 -9.60
C ARG A 116 -13.21 13.72 -9.94
N GLU A 117 -13.32 14.76 -9.13
CA GLU A 117 -14.23 15.89 -9.38
C GLU A 117 -13.76 16.76 -10.54
N GLN A 118 -12.44 16.94 -10.70
CA GLN A 118 -11.85 17.71 -11.80
C GLN A 118 -11.85 16.96 -13.14
N ALA A 119 -11.94 15.63 -13.11
CA ALA A 119 -12.02 14.78 -14.30
C ALA A 119 -13.47 14.61 -14.85
N LYS A 120 -14.47 15.22 -14.20
CA LYS A 120 -15.87 15.27 -14.64
C LYS A 120 -16.15 16.53 -15.42
#